data_AF-A0A0K8UR41-F1
#
_entry.id   AF-A0A0K8UR41-F1
#
_cell.length_a   1.000
_cell.length_b   1.000
_cell.length_c   1.000
_cell.angle_alpha   90.00
_cell.angle_beta   90.00
_cell.angle_gamma   90.00
#
_symmetry.space_group_name_H-M   'P 1'
#
loop_
_entity.id
_entity.type
_entity.pdbx_description
1 polymer ?
#
loop_
_entity_poly.entity_id
_entity_poly.type
_entity_poly.pdbx_seq_one_letter_code
_entity_poly.pdbx_strand_id
1 'polypeptide(L)'
;MNRLITLKGNACPERALLMRLHLLQGVVLFHQNRRDEAYERLEIAGRELRELKVDDSAVEALVEMGYEPFEARLGLRACSGNLEQAINFIHDRREKKRDARERSHKERKVNSKLTRKNSDKDWVNPRSVCTLMEMGFSHDLVVAALKECNNDLQRALDLLQTRSDELLKNLPKKETADTDLLEQLKQLGFNEDMTRVALETTSNDMEKALDFLVKIFGNEVELVKQMERISEAAKIATGGDDTPSTSSGIGSLVNTALGKVKNEMESLKAYERFNEDITSNEQDYLDLPLLQEEQILAEYKRFLEQ
;
A
#
# COMPACT_ATOMS: atom_id res chain seq x y z
N MET A 1 -5.60 -15.91 25.56
CA MET A 1 -5.19 -17.08 24.74
C MET A 1 -6.21 -17.45 23.67
N ASN A 2 -7.48 -17.65 24.02
CA ASN A 2 -8.48 -18.24 23.09
C ASN A 2 -8.63 -17.48 21.77
N ARG A 3 -8.65 -16.14 21.76
CA ARG A 3 -8.91 -15.36 20.53
C ARG A 3 -7.83 -15.49 19.45
N LEU A 4 -6.54 -15.50 19.82
CA LEU A 4 -5.43 -15.63 18.87
C LEU A 4 -5.37 -17.05 18.28
N ILE A 5 -5.52 -18.05 19.15
CA ILE A 5 -5.56 -19.47 18.77
C ILE A 5 -6.78 -19.76 17.88
N THR A 6 -7.94 -19.13 18.14
CA THR A 6 -9.13 -19.27 17.29
C THR A 6 -9.01 -18.58 15.94
N LEU A 7 -8.26 -17.47 15.84
CA LEU A 7 -8.11 -16.71 14.60
C LEU A 7 -7.05 -17.29 13.67
N LYS A 8 -5.98 -17.86 14.24
CA LYS A 8 -4.75 -18.13 13.51
C LYS A 8 -4.21 -19.55 13.72
N GLY A 9 -4.88 -20.35 14.56
CA GLY A 9 -4.59 -21.76 14.82
C GLY A 9 -3.51 -21.98 15.90
N ASN A 10 -3.21 -23.24 16.20
CA ASN A 10 -2.18 -23.61 17.19
C ASN A 10 -0.74 -23.39 16.67
N ALA A 11 -0.60 -23.20 15.36
CA ALA A 11 0.66 -23.07 14.62
C ALA A 11 1.12 -21.60 14.46
N CYS A 12 1.02 -20.82 15.55
CA CYS A 12 1.32 -19.39 15.51
C CYS A 12 2.76 -19.07 15.94
N PRO A 13 3.58 -18.43 15.09
CA PRO A 13 4.89 -17.95 15.50
C PRO A 13 4.88 -16.88 16.57
N GLU A 14 3.77 -16.17 16.74
CA GLU A 14 3.58 -15.11 17.73
C GLU A 14 3.63 -15.62 19.18
N ARG A 15 3.63 -16.95 19.40
CA ARG A 15 3.85 -17.55 20.73
C ARG A 15 5.16 -17.08 21.37
N ALA A 16 6.22 -16.84 20.58
CA ALA A 16 7.48 -16.34 21.10
C ALA A 16 7.34 -14.93 21.71
N LEU A 17 6.51 -14.07 21.10
CA LEU A 17 6.22 -12.73 21.60
C LEU A 17 5.36 -12.76 22.86
N LEU A 18 4.41 -13.70 22.95
CA LEU A 18 3.60 -13.89 24.14
C LEU A 18 4.43 -14.35 25.34
N MET A 19 5.37 -15.27 25.12
CA MET A 19 6.29 -15.70 26.18
C MET A 19 7.11 -14.52 26.72
N ARG A 20 7.67 -13.68 25.83
CA ARG A 20 8.34 -12.43 26.22
C ARG A 20 7.44 -11.52 27.05
N LEU A 21 6.17 -11.37 26.64
CA LEU A 21 5.21 -10.56 27.37
C LEU A 21 4.99 -11.10 28.80
N HIS A 22 4.78 -12.40 28.96
CA HIS A 22 4.61 -13.00 30.29
C HIS A 22 5.87 -12.89 31.15
N LEU A 23 7.05 -13.05 30.57
CA LEU A 23 8.34 -12.85 31.25
C LEU A 23 8.47 -11.41 31.75
N LEU A 24 8.23 -10.43 30.88
CA LEU A 24 8.28 -9.00 31.26
C LEU A 24 7.25 -8.66 32.34
N GLN A 25 6.04 -9.21 32.26
CA GLN A 25 5.04 -9.04 33.32
C GLN A 25 5.50 -9.62 34.65
N GLY A 26 6.12 -10.81 34.64
CA GLY A 26 6.71 -11.41 35.85
C GLY A 26 7.80 -10.54 36.47
N VAL A 27 8.69 -9.99 35.65
CA VAL A 27 9.74 -9.05 36.09
C VAL A 27 9.16 -7.77 36.68
N VAL A 28 8.15 -7.18 36.04
CA VAL A 28 7.48 -5.96 36.56
C VAL A 28 6.80 -6.25 37.90
N LEU A 29 6.11 -7.38 38.04
CA LEU A 29 5.45 -7.77 39.30
C LEU A 29 6.46 -8.03 40.43
N PHE A 30 7.62 -8.60 40.10
CA PHE A 30 8.72 -8.77 41.06
C PHE A 30 9.18 -7.42 41.62
N HIS A 31 9.41 -6.43 40.76
CA HIS A 31 9.82 -5.09 41.18
C HIS A 31 8.69 -4.30 41.88
N GLN A 32 7.43 -4.67 41.68
CA GLN A 32 6.28 -4.16 42.45
C GLN A 32 6.09 -4.86 43.80
N ASN A 33 7.00 -5.75 44.19
CA ASN A 33 6.96 -6.55 45.42
C ASN A 33 5.77 -7.53 45.52
N ARG A 34 5.14 -7.86 44.38
CA ARG A 34 4.05 -8.86 44.26
C ARG A 34 4.64 -10.22 43.89
N ARG A 35 5.32 -10.85 44.86
CA ARG A 35 6.15 -12.05 44.62
C ARG A 35 5.36 -13.28 44.18
N ASP A 36 4.20 -13.54 44.77
CA ASP A 36 3.38 -14.71 44.43
C ASP A 36 2.90 -14.66 42.98
N GLU A 37 2.40 -13.50 42.55
CA GLU A 37 1.94 -13.29 41.18
C GLU A 37 3.11 -13.27 40.17
N ALA A 38 4.27 -12.74 40.56
CA ALA A 38 5.47 -12.81 39.75
C ALA A 38 5.88 -14.27 39.52
N TYR A 39 5.84 -15.10 40.56
CA TYR A 39 6.14 -16.53 40.47
C TYR A 39 5.20 -17.26 39.50
N GLU A 40 3.89 -17.03 39.61
CA GLU A 40 2.90 -17.62 38.69
C GLU A 40 3.17 -17.23 37.23
N ARG A 41 3.45 -15.95 36.96
CA ARG A 41 3.74 -15.46 35.60
C ARG A 41 5.05 -15.99 35.05
N LEU A 42 6.09 -16.09 35.87
CA LEU A 42 7.38 -16.67 35.48
C LEU A 42 7.27 -18.18 35.24
N GLU A 43 6.39 -18.89 35.95
CA GLU A 43 6.14 -20.32 35.70
C GLU A 43 5.34 -20.55 34.41
N ILE A 44 4.39 -19.66 34.10
CA ILE A 44 3.72 -19.64 32.78
C ILE A 44 4.75 -19.40 31.66
N ALA A 45 5.58 -18.36 31.79
CA ALA A 45 6.63 -18.06 30.81
C ALA A 45 7.62 -19.24 30.66
N GLY A 46 7.96 -19.93 31.75
CA GLY A 46 8.84 -21.08 31.72
C GLY A 46 8.24 -22.30 31.02
N ARG A 47 6.92 -22.54 31.17
CA ARG A 47 6.22 -23.56 30.38
C ARG A 47 6.23 -23.23 28.90
N GLU A 48 5.88 -22.00 28.56
CA GLU A 48 5.88 -21.53 27.17
C GLU A 48 7.28 -21.62 26.55
N LEU A 49 8.34 -21.21 27.29
CA LEU A 49 9.73 -21.31 26.82
C LEU A 49 10.12 -22.76 26.48
N ARG A 50 9.73 -23.72 27.32
CA ARG A 50 9.99 -25.15 27.05
C ARG A 50 9.27 -25.65 25.79
N GLU A 51 8.04 -25.22 25.56
CA GLU A 51 7.29 -25.59 24.36
C GLU A 51 7.82 -24.90 23.08
N LEU A 52 8.42 -23.72 23.23
CA LEU A 52 8.98 -22.91 22.15
C LEU A 52 10.41 -23.31 21.78
N LYS A 53 11.09 -24.07 22.65
CA LYS A 53 12.44 -24.58 22.43
C LYS A 53 12.39 -25.65 21.35
N VAL A 54 13.12 -25.40 20.27
CA VAL A 54 13.23 -26.32 19.15
C VAL A 54 14.47 -27.18 19.36
N ASP A 55 14.40 -28.44 18.97
CA ASP A 55 15.54 -29.34 18.99
C ASP A 55 16.50 -29.03 17.83
N ASP A 56 17.77 -28.79 18.13
CA ASP A 56 18.77 -28.40 17.14
C ASP A 56 19.00 -29.52 16.10
N SER A 57 18.89 -30.79 16.51
CA SER A 57 19.04 -31.92 15.58
C SER A 57 17.93 -31.98 14.52
N ALA A 58 16.70 -31.63 14.91
CA ALA A 58 15.57 -31.51 13.97
C ALA A 58 15.72 -30.32 13.01
N VAL A 59 16.33 -29.21 13.47
CA VAL A 59 16.64 -28.07 12.61
C VAL A 59 17.71 -28.46 11.59
N GLU A 60 18.79 -29.11 12.03
CA GLU A 60 19.85 -29.61 11.16
C GLU A 60 19.29 -30.54 10.08
N ALA A 61 18.42 -31.48 10.45
CA ALA A 61 17.77 -32.38 9.49
C ALA A 61 16.98 -31.62 8.39
N LEU A 62 16.26 -30.56 8.73
CA LEU A 62 15.55 -29.74 7.73
C LEU A 62 16.51 -28.91 6.87
N VAL A 63 17.61 -28.44 7.45
CA VAL A 63 18.65 -27.71 6.70
C VAL A 63 19.36 -28.64 5.71
N GLU A 64 19.63 -29.89 6.09
CA GLU A 64 20.16 -30.93 5.19
C GLU A 64 19.21 -31.24 4.02
N MET A 65 17.89 -31.14 4.24
CA MET A 65 16.89 -31.24 3.18
C MET A 65 16.84 -30.01 2.24
N GLY A 66 17.59 -28.95 2.54
CA GLY A 66 17.69 -27.74 1.73
C GLY A 66 16.72 -26.64 2.13
N TYR A 67 16.14 -26.69 3.34
CA TYR A 67 15.37 -25.58 3.90
C TYR A 67 16.29 -24.54 4.54
N GLU A 68 15.86 -23.28 4.52
CA GLU A 68 16.58 -22.22 5.23
C GLU A 68 16.44 -22.42 6.75
N PRO A 69 17.48 -22.08 7.55
CA PRO A 69 17.49 -22.34 8.99
C PRO A 69 16.37 -21.60 9.73
N PHE A 70 16.01 -20.39 9.28
CA PHE A 70 14.89 -19.64 9.86
C PHE A 70 13.53 -20.29 9.53
N GLU A 71 13.37 -20.84 8.32
CA GLU A 71 12.14 -21.55 7.93
C GLU A 71 11.98 -22.86 8.70
N ALA A 72 13.10 -23.58 8.90
CA ALA A 72 13.15 -24.79 9.70
C ALA A 72 12.73 -24.54 11.15
N ARG A 73 13.33 -23.55 11.83
CA ARG A 73 12.96 -23.18 13.20
C ARG A 73 11.50 -22.76 13.31
N LEU A 74 11.04 -21.95 12.36
CA LEU A 74 9.66 -21.46 12.33
C LEU A 74 8.65 -22.58 12.12
N GLY A 75 8.92 -23.49 11.18
CA GLY A 75 8.09 -24.66 10.91
C GLY A 75 8.03 -25.61 12.09
N LEU A 76 9.18 -25.91 12.71
CA LEU A 76 9.24 -26.78 13.89
C LEU A 76 8.51 -26.16 15.07
N ARG A 77 8.64 -24.86 15.31
CA ARG A 77 7.93 -24.13 16.37
C ARG A 77 6.42 -24.12 16.14
N ALA A 78 5.98 -24.00 14.89
CA ALA A 78 4.58 -24.06 14.51
C ALA A 78 3.97 -25.47 14.70
N CYS A 79 4.78 -26.51 14.51
CA CYS A 79 4.37 -27.92 14.61
C CYS A 79 4.78 -28.59 15.92
N SER A 80 5.16 -27.83 16.95
CA SER A 80 5.58 -28.31 18.27
C SER A 80 6.69 -29.38 18.22
N GLY A 81 7.65 -29.23 17.31
CA GLY A 81 8.80 -30.13 17.15
C GLY A 81 8.56 -31.35 16.25
N ASN A 82 7.39 -31.52 15.65
CA ASN A 82 7.13 -32.63 14.73
C ASN A 82 7.74 -32.35 13.34
N LEU A 83 8.74 -33.13 12.95
CA LEU A 83 9.47 -32.98 11.68
C LEU A 83 8.55 -33.10 10.45
N GLU A 84 7.72 -34.14 10.37
CA GLU A 84 6.84 -34.40 9.22
C GLU A 84 5.81 -33.28 9.01
N GLN A 85 5.21 -32.79 10.10
CA GLN A 85 4.26 -31.68 10.04
C GLN A 85 4.97 -30.37 9.67
N ALA A 86 6.19 -30.16 10.15
CA ALA A 86 6.99 -28.98 9.79
C ALA A 86 7.32 -28.96 8.30
N ILE A 87 7.64 -30.11 7.68
CA ILE A 87 7.87 -30.21 6.24
C ILE A 87 6.62 -29.79 5.46
N ASN A 88 5.46 -30.34 5.80
CA ASN A 88 4.19 -29.99 5.14
C ASN A 88 3.86 -28.50 5.32
N PHE A 89 4.07 -27.97 6.53
CA PHE A 89 3.84 -26.56 6.83
C PHE A 89 4.74 -25.63 6.00
N ILE A 90 6.03 -25.95 5.89
CA ILE A 90 6.98 -25.18 5.07
C ILE A 90 6.58 -25.25 3.59
N HIS A 91 6.16 -26.44 3.11
CA HIS A 91 5.75 -26.63 1.72
C HIS A 91 4.50 -25.81 1.37
N ASP A 92 3.41 -25.96 2.14
CA ASP A 92 2.15 -25.21 1.98
C ASP A 92 2.40 -23.70 1.97
N ARG A 93 3.30 -23.25 2.85
CA ARG A 93 3.63 -21.84 2.99
C ARG A 93 4.40 -21.32 1.78
N ARG A 94 5.38 -22.08 1.28
CA ARG A 94 6.15 -21.72 0.09
C ARG A 94 5.26 -21.68 -1.14
N GLU A 95 4.31 -22.62 -1.25
CA GLU A 95 3.33 -22.64 -2.32
C GLU A 95 2.39 -21.43 -2.26
N LYS A 96 1.77 -21.15 -1.10
CA LYS A 96 0.93 -19.95 -0.93
C LYS A 96 1.67 -18.66 -1.29
N LYS A 97 2.93 -18.53 -0.87
CA LYS A 97 3.77 -17.36 -1.19
C LYS A 97 4.08 -17.29 -2.68
N ARG A 98 4.36 -18.42 -3.33
CA ARG A 98 4.60 -18.50 -4.78
C ARG A 98 3.34 -18.13 -5.58
N ASP A 99 2.20 -18.68 -5.21
CA ASP A 99 0.92 -18.44 -5.87
C ASP A 99 0.48 -16.98 -5.74
N ALA A 100 0.62 -16.39 -4.55
CA ALA A 100 0.37 -14.96 -4.34
C ALA A 100 1.27 -14.10 -5.22
N ARG A 101 2.58 -14.40 -5.26
CA ARG A 101 3.55 -13.70 -6.13
C ARG A 101 3.22 -13.84 -7.61
N GLU A 102 2.81 -15.03 -8.05
CA GLU A 102 2.47 -15.28 -9.45
C GLU A 102 1.17 -14.56 -9.85
N ARG A 103 0.14 -14.58 -9.00
CA ARG A 103 -1.11 -13.84 -9.21
C ARG A 103 -0.84 -12.34 -9.30
N SER A 104 -0.09 -11.79 -8.33
CA SER A 104 0.36 -10.39 -8.35
C SER A 104 1.16 -10.05 -9.61
N HIS A 105 2.08 -10.92 -10.03
CA HIS A 105 2.87 -10.70 -11.25
C HIS A 105 2.01 -10.74 -12.53
N LYS A 106 1.05 -11.68 -12.62
CA LYS A 106 0.12 -11.77 -13.75
C LYS A 106 -0.76 -10.52 -13.84
N GLU A 107 -1.32 -10.08 -12.72
CA GLU A 107 -2.13 -8.86 -12.63
C GLU A 107 -1.31 -7.63 -13.04
N ARG A 108 -0.07 -7.51 -12.55
CA ARG A 108 0.86 -6.44 -12.96
C ARG A 108 1.20 -6.47 -14.43
N LYS A 109 1.44 -7.64 -15.03
CA LYS A 109 1.75 -7.76 -16.45
C LYS A 109 0.57 -7.37 -17.33
N VAL A 110 -0.66 -7.66 -16.89
CA VAL A 110 -1.88 -7.21 -17.57
C VAL A 110 -2.02 -5.69 -17.45
N ASN A 111 -1.91 -5.16 -16.23
CA ASN A 111 -2.07 -3.72 -15.99
C ASN A 111 -0.98 -2.89 -16.68
N SER A 112 0.29 -3.29 -16.60
CA SER A 112 1.41 -2.63 -17.28
C SER A 112 1.25 -2.59 -18.80
N LYS A 113 0.69 -3.65 -19.42
CA LYS A 113 0.40 -3.67 -20.86
C LYS A 113 -0.73 -2.72 -21.26
N LEU A 114 -1.71 -2.52 -20.38
CA LEU A 114 -2.78 -1.53 -20.57
C LEU A 114 -2.21 -0.11 -20.45
N THR A 115 -1.37 0.16 -19.46
CA THR A 115 -0.77 1.49 -19.23
C THR A 115 0.27 1.88 -20.28
N ARG A 116 1.14 0.95 -20.73
CA ARG A 116 2.19 1.24 -21.74
C ARG A 116 1.65 1.61 -23.12
N LYS A 117 0.41 1.26 -23.45
CA LYS A 117 -0.24 1.73 -24.68
C LYS A 117 -0.53 3.24 -24.66
N ASN A 118 -0.48 3.87 -23.48
CA ASN A 118 -0.77 5.30 -23.28
C ASN A 118 0.47 6.11 -22.85
N SER A 119 1.71 5.63 -23.05
CA SER A 119 2.90 6.48 -22.84
C SER A 119 3.08 7.43 -24.02
N ASP A 120 2.13 8.35 -24.15
CA ASP A 120 2.22 9.50 -25.03
C ASP A 120 3.32 10.39 -24.47
N LYS A 121 4.29 10.81 -25.30
CA LYS A 121 5.40 11.69 -24.86
C LYS A 121 4.90 13.05 -24.35
N ASP A 122 3.65 13.37 -24.64
CA ASP A 122 2.96 14.58 -24.21
C ASP A 122 2.31 14.46 -22.83
N TRP A 123 2.29 13.27 -22.21
CA TRP A 123 1.65 13.08 -20.91
C TRP A 123 2.48 13.67 -19.76
N VAL A 124 1.87 14.59 -19.03
CA VAL A 124 2.45 15.23 -17.84
C VAL A 124 1.73 14.77 -16.58
N ASN A 125 2.46 14.49 -15.51
CA ASN A 125 1.86 14.10 -14.24
C ASN A 125 1.14 15.30 -13.58
N PRO A 126 -0.19 15.23 -13.39
CA PRO A 126 -0.97 16.32 -12.84
C PRO A 126 -0.51 16.79 -11.46
N ARG A 127 -0.08 15.87 -10.60
CA ARG A 127 0.29 16.18 -9.22
C ARG A 127 1.58 17.00 -9.16
N SER A 128 2.54 16.69 -10.03
CA SER A 128 3.75 17.52 -10.18
C SER A 128 3.43 18.90 -10.73
N VAL A 129 2.41 19.03 -11.59
CA VAL A 129 1.97 20.34 -12.09
C VAL A 129 1.40 21.18 -10.95
N CYS A 130 0.47 20.64 -10.18
CA CYS A 130 -0.15 21.36 -9.05
C CYS A 130 0.88 21.78 -8.00
N THR A 131 1.78 20.87 -7.61
CA THR A 131 2.81 21.18 -6.60
C THR A 131 3.77 22.27 -7.05
N LEU A 132 4.18 22.30 -8.33
CA LEU A 132 5.04 23.36 -8.85
C LEU A 132 4.27 24.68 -9.06
N MET A 133 2.98 24.63 -9.39
CA MET A 133 2.12 25.82 -9.43
C MET A 133 1.92 26.42 -8.02
N GLU A 134 1.75 25.59 -7.00
CA GLU A 134 1.67 26.03 -5.59
C GLU A 134 2.98 26.70 -5.12
N MET A 135 4.12 26.33 -5.70
CA MET A 135 5.41 27.01 -5.47
C MET A 135 5.52 28.37 -6.17
N GLY A 136 4.54 28.75 -7.00
CA GLY A 136 4.46 30.05 -7.67
C GLY A 136 4.99 30.06 -9.11
N PHE A 137 5.31 28.91 -9.69
CA PHE A 137 5.71 28.83 -11.10
C PHE A 137 4.47 28.88 -12.02
N SER A 138 4.62 29.47 -13.20
CA SER A 138 3.53 29.53 -14.17
C SER A 138 3.25 28.14 -14.76
N HIS A 139 1.96 27.85 -14.97
CA HIS A 139 1.48 26.58 -15.50
C HIS A 139 2.23 26.13 -16.77
N ASP A 140 2.33 27.02 -17.76
CA ASP A 140 2.91 26.70 -19.07
C ASP A 140 4.41 26.34 -18.97
N LEU A 141 5.15 27.00 -18.06
CA LEU A 141 6.55 26.67 -17.79
C LEU A 141 6.70 25.33 -17.10
N VAL A 142 5.82 25.04 -16.13
CA VAL A 142 5.81 23.79 -15.39
C VAL A 142 5.53 22.60 -16.32
N VAL A 143 4.54 22.73 -17.21
CA VAL A 143 4.21 21.70 -18.20
C VAL A 143 5.40 21.47 -19.15
N ALA A 144 6.04 22.53 -19.66
CA ALA A 144 7.22 22.41 -20.52
C ALA A 144 8.41 21.74 -19.79
N ALA A 145 8.70 22.16 -18.56
CA ALA A 145 9.77 21.58 -17.75
C ALA A 145 9.52 20.10 -17.44
N LEU A 146 8.30 19.73 -17.09
CA LEU A 146 7.95 18.33 -16.80
C LEU A 146 7.98 17.44 -18.05
N LYS A 147 7.64 17.99 -19.23
CA LYS A 147 7.81 17.30 -20.52
C LYS A 147 9.29 17.01 -20.80
N GLU A 148 10.17 18.00 -20.62
CA GLU A 148 11.62 17.80 -20.83
C GLU A 148 12.24 16.86 -19.79
N CYS A 149 11.74 16.88 -18.55
CA CYS A 149 12.25 16.05 -17.46
C CYS A 149 11.58 14.68 -17.32
N ASN A 150 10.72 14.26 -18.27
CA ASN A 150 9.97 13.01 -18.22
C ASN A 150 9.23 12.78 -16.87
N ASN A 151 8.55 13.83 -16.37
CA ASN A 151 7.79 13.82 -15.11
C ASN A 151 8.61 13.62 -13.81
N ASP A 152 9.91 13.89 -13.83
CA ASP A 152 10.73 13.97 -12.62
C ASP A 152 10.63 15.36 -11.98
N LEU A 153 10.00 15.44 -10.80
CA LEU A 153 9.74 16.70 -10.09
C LEU A 153 11.03 17.43 -9.69
N GLN A 154 12.06 16.71 -9.25
CA GLN A 154 13.30 17.33 -8.77
C GLN A 154 14.05 17.98 -9.94
N ARG A 155 14.20 17.24 -11.04
CA ARG A 155 14.83 17.75 -12.26
C ARG A 155 14.05 18.91 -12.87
N ALA A 156 12.72 18.84 -12.85
CA ALA A 156 11.88 19.92 -13.36
C ALA A 156 12.04 21.20 -12.52
N LEU A 157 12.16 21.08 -11.20
CA LEU A 157 12.41 22.21 -10.31
C LEU A 157 13.79 22.85 -10.56
N ASP A 158 14.84 22.03 -10.67
CA ASP A 158 16.19 22.51 -10.98
C ASP A 158 16.23 23.24 -12.34
N LEU A 159 15.50 22.73 -13.33
CA LEU A 159 15.39 23.31 -14.66
C LEU A 159 14.60 24.64 -14.60
N LEU A 160 13.49 24.69 -13.86
CA LEU A 160 12.71 25.91 -13.65
C LEU A 160 13.50 27.01 -12.93
N GLN A 161 14.39 26.65 -12.00
CA GLN A 161 15.23 27.61 -11.28
C GLN A 161 16.43 28.11 -12.10
N THR A 162 17.01 27.24 -12.93
CA THR A 162 18.28 27.54 -13.63
C THR A 162 18.05 28.07 -15.06
N ARG A 163 16.96 27.67 -15.73
CA ARG A 163 16.73 27.89 -17.17
C ARG A 163 15.30 28.37 -17.50
N SER A 164 14.67 29.14 -16.61
CA SER A 164 13.34 29.73 -16.85
C SER A 164 13.25 30.54 -18.14
N ASP A 165 14.30 31.31 -18.46
CA ASP A 165 14.33 32.23 -19.61
C ASP A 165 14.49 31.52 -20.96
N GLU A 166 15.06 30.32 -20.98
CA GLU A 166 15.20 29.48 -22.19
C GLU A 166 13.88 28.77 -22.48
N LEU A 167 13.21 28.25 -21.45
CA LEU A 167 11.88 27.66 -21.58
C LEU A 167 10.83 28.64 -22.08
N LEU A 168 10.83 29.87 -21.56
CA LEU A 168 9.90 30.93 -21.98
C LEU A 168 9.93 31.21 -23.49
N LYS A 169 11.08 31.01 -24.15
CA LYS A 169 11.23 31.23 -25.60
C LYS A 169 10.71 30.06 -26.44
N ASN A 170 10.66 28.86 -25.87
CA ASN A 170 10.23 27.63 -26.55
C ASN A 170 8.77 27.28 -26.28
N LEU A 171 8.04 28.10 -25.52
CA LEU A 171 6.64 27.85 -25.21
C LEU A 171 5.77 27.91 -26.49
N PRO A 172 4.97 26.87 -26.78
CA PRO A 172 3.94 26.96 -27.80
C PRO A 172 2.93 28.07 -27.43
N LYS A 173 2.27 28.66 -28.44
CA LYS A 173 1.23 29.68 -28.22
C LYS A 173 0.14 29.13 -27.29
N LYS A 174 -0.25 29.91 -26.29
CA LYS A 174 -1.30 29.60 -25.33
C LYS A 174 -2.58 29.15 -26.04
N GLU A 175 -2.87 27.86 -26.00
CA GLU A 175 -4.17 27.32 -26.38
C GLU A 175 -5.12 27.62 -25.21
N THR A 176 -6.12 28.46 -25.45
CA THR A 176 -7.12 28.78 -24.42
C THR A 176 -8.09 27.62 -24.28
N ALA A 177 -8.41 27.24 -23.04
CA ALA A 177 -9.41 26.22 -22.76
C ALA A 177 -10.77 26.57 -23.39
N ASP A 178 -11.40 25.59 -24.05
CA ASP A 178 -12.74 25.76 -24.61
C ASP A 178 -13.78 25.94 -23.49
N THR A 179 -14.58 26.99 -23.59
CA THR A 179 -15.58 27.37 -22.57
C THR A 179 -16.63 26.28 -22.38
N ASP A 180 -17.04 25.63 -23.47
CA ASP A 180 -18.11 24.63 -23.46
C ASP A 180 -17.66 23.33 -22.78
N LEU A 181 -16.39 22.94 -22.95
CA LEU A 181 -15.80 21.77 -22.29
C LEU A 181 -15.58 22.01 -20.79
N LEU A 182 -15.18 23.23 -20.44
CA LEU A 182 -15.02 23.67 -19.06
C LEU A 182 -16.36 23.59 -18.30
N GLU A 183 -17.45 24.07 -18.92
CA GLU A 183 -18.79 23.99 -18.33
C GLU A 183 -19.25 22.53 -18.13
N GLN A 184 -18.97 21.63 -19.08
CA GLN A 184 -19.33 20.21 -18.97
C GLN A 184 -18.56 19.51 -17.84
N LEU A 185 -17.26 19.75 -17.70
CA LEU A 185 -16.46 19.20 -16.61
C LEU A 185 -16.83 19.80 -15.24
N LYS A 186 -17.25 21.07 -15.21
CA LYS A 186 -17.81 21.71 -14.02
C LYS A 186 -19.14 21.06 -13.60
N GLN A 187 -20.00 20.69 -14.56
CA GLN A 187 -21.24 19.96 -14.27
C GLN A 187 -20.99 18.56 -13.69
N LEU A 188 -19.86 17.93 -14.01
CA LEU A 188 -19.44 16.67 -13.37
C LEU A 188 -18.91 16.85 -11.94
N GLY A 189 -18.76 18.08 -11.45
CA GLY A 189 -18.32 18.39 -10.10
C GLY A 189 -16.80 18.55 -9.94
N PHE A 190 -16.05 18.70 -11.04
CA PHE A 190 -14.62 19.03 -10.98
C PHE A 190 -14.40 20.53 -10.71
N ASN A 191 -13.29 20.85 -10.04
CA ASN A 191 -12.92 22.23 -9.73
C ASN A 191 -12.58 23.02 -11.01
N GLU A 192 -12.98 24.28 -11.06
CA GLU A 192 -12.83 25.12 -12.25
C GLU A 192 -11.35 25.36 -12.61
N ASP A 193 -10.51 25.65 -11.61
CA ASP A 193 -9.08 25.91 -11.84
C ASP A 193 -8.33 24.66 -12.31
N MET A 194 -8.69 23.50 -11.75
CA MET A 194 -8.09 22.21 -12.13
C MET A 194 -8.53 21.78 -13.53
N THR A 195 -9.79 22.06 -13.87
CA THR A 195 -10.36 21.77 -15.19
C THR A 195 -9.69 22.61 -16.27
N ARG A 196 -9.47 23.90 -15.99
CA ARG A 196 -8.74 24.81 -16.88
C ARG A 196 -7.32 24.30 -17.16
N VAL A 197 -6.58 23.96 -16.10
CA VAL A 197 -5.23 23.39 -16.17
C VAL A 197 -5.21 22.08 -16.96
N ALA A 198 -6.18 21.19 -16.74
CA ALA A 198 -6.27 19.93 -17.45
C ALA A 198 -6.49 20.13 -18.96
N LEU A 199 -7.44 21.00 -19.34
CA LEU A 199 -7.77 21.29 -20.74
C LEU A 199 -6.61 22.00 -21.47
N GLU A 200 -5.93 22.93 -20.81
CA GLU A 200 -4.74 23.62 -21.34
C GLU A 200 -3.57 22.63 -21.53
N THR A 201 -3.43 21.63 -20.66
CA THR A 201 -2.38 20.61 -20.76
C THR A 201 -2.66 19.58 -21.86
N THR A 202 -3.93 19.25 -22.10
CA THR A 202 -4.33 18.18 -23.03
C THR A 202 -4.79 18.70 -24.39
N SER A 203 -4.53 19.97 -24.71
CA SER A 203 -4.93 20.61 -25.97
C SER A 203 -6.42 20.41 -26.28
N ASN A 204 -7.28 20.67 -25.28
CA ASN A 204 -8.75 20.54 -25.35
C ASN A 204 -9.30 19.12 -25.65
N ASP A 205 -8.50 18.06 -25.49
CA ASP A 205 -9.02 16.69 -25.53
C ASP A 205 -9.73 16.33 -24.22
N MET A 206 -11.04 16.14 -24.29
CA MET A 206 -11.93 15.82 -23.17
C MET A 206 -11.56 14.49 -22.48
N GLU A 207 -11.19 13.45 -23.24
CA GLU A 207 -10.87 12.15 -22.64
C GLU A 207 -9.56 12.20 -21.86
N LYS A 208 -8.55 12.87 -22.43
CA LYS A 208 -7.26 13.07 -21.77
C LYS A 208 -7.41 13.99 -20.56
N ALA A 209 -8.23 15.05 -20.64
CA ALA A 209 -8.50 15.94 -19.51
C ALA A 209 -9.16 15.21 -18.34
N LEU A 210 -10.12 14.31 -18.60
CA LEU A 210 -10.72 13.46 -17.57
C LEU A 210 -9.70 12.53 -16.91
N ASP A 211 -8.81 11.90 -17.69
CA ASP A 211 -7.76 11.05 -17.14
C ASP A 211 -6.77 11.87 -16.28
N PHE A 212 -6.44 13.08 -16.72
CA PHE A 212 -5.62 14.03 -15.95
C PHE A 212 -6.28 14.41 -14.63
N LEU A 213 -7.58 14.78 -14.65
CA LEU A 213 -8.33 15.16 -13.45
C LEU A 213 -8.47 14.02 -12.45
N VAL A 214 -8.72 12.78 -12.90
CA VAL A 214 -8.83 11.62 -12.01
C VAL A 214 -7.50 11.32 -11.32
N LYS A 215 -6.38 11.43 -12.03
CA LYS A 215 -5.02 11.18 -11.50
C LYS A 215 -4.51 12.25 -10.54
N ILE A 216 -5.14 13.42 -10.46
CA ILE A 216 -4.83 14.44 -9.45
C ILE A 216 -5.17 13.91 -8.04
N PHE A 217 -6.25 13.14 -7.93
CA PHE A 217 -6.70 12.58 -6.66
C PHE A 217 -5.84 11.36 -6.28
N GLY A 218 -4.84 11.58 -5.43
CA GLY A 218 -3.95 10.50 -4.96
C GLY A 218 -4.45 9.75 -3.72
N ASN A 219 -5.61 10.13 -3.19
CA ASN A 219 -6.17 9.59 -1.96
C ASN A 219 -7.47 8.85 -2.24
N GLU A 220 -7.64 7.64 -1.68
CA GLU A 220 -8.87 6.86 -1.81
C GLU A 220 -10.11 7.64 -1.34
N VAL A 221 -9.97 8.39 -0.25
CA VAL A 221 -11.05 9.23 0.32
C VAL A 221 -11.51 10.32 -0.66
N GLU A 222 -10.59 10.89 -1.43
CA GLU A 222 -10.92 11.93 -2.41
C GLU A 222 -11.57 11.32 -3.65
N LEU A 223 -11.06 10.19 -4.14
CA LEU A 223 -11.64 9.46 -5.27
C LEU A 223 -13.07 8.99 -4.97
N VAL A 224 -13.35 8.50 -3.77
CA VAL A 224 -14.70 8.09 -3.36
C VAL A 224 -15.65 9.29 -3.33
N LYS A 225 -15.22 10.42 -2.75
CA LYS A 225 -16.02 11.66 -2.76
C LYS A 225 -16.30 12.16 -4.18
N GLN A 226 -15.34 12.03 -5.09
CA GLN A 226 -15.56 12.40 -6.49
C GLN A 226 -16.50 11.41 -7.19
N MET A 227 -16.41 10.11 -6.91
CA MET A 227 -17.37 9.13 -7.44
C MET A 227 -18.80 9.43 -7.00
N GLU A 228 -18.99 9.82 -5.73
CA GLU A 228 -20.28 10.25 -5.19
C GLU A 228 -20.82 11.48 -5.93
N ARG A 229 -20.00 12.53 -6.10
CA ARG A 229 -20.38 13.75 -6.85
C ARG A 229 -20.75 13.48 -8.29
N ILE A 230 -19.96 12.65 -8.99
CA ILE A 230 -20.26 12.27 -10.38
C ILE A 230 -21.56 11.46 -10.44
N SER A 231 -21.82 10.60 -9.45
CA SER A 231 -23.07 9.83 -9.37
C SER A 231 -24.29 10.70 -9.04
N GLU A 232 -24.12 11.79 -8.29
CA GLU A 232 -25.16 12.78 -8.02
C GLU A 232 -25.47 13.61 -9.28
N ALA A 233 -24.42 14.06 -9.99
CA ALA A 233 -24.57 14.71 -11.29
C ALA A 233 -25.28 13.81 -12.31
N ALA A 234 -25.01 12.51 -12.30
CA ALA A 234 -25.70 11.52 -13.12
C ALA A 234 -27.21 11.47 -12.85
N LYS A 235 -27.60 11.45 -11.56
CA LYS A 235 -29.00 11.38 -11.14
C LYS A 235 -29.77 12.64 -11.57
N ILE A 236 -29.14 13.81 -11.44
CA ILE A 236 -29.72 15.09 -11.84
C ILE A 236 -29.94 15.14 -13.36
N ALA A 237 -28.99 14.63 -14.15
CA ALA A 237 -29.11 14.57 -15.61
C ALA A 237 -30.21 13.60 -16.11
N THR A 238 -30.58 12.58 -15.31
CA THR A 238 -31.59 11.58 -15.68
C THR A 238 -32.98 11.81 -15.05
N GLY A 239 -33.10 12.73 -14.09
CA GLY A 239 -34.28 12.84 -13.20
C GLY A 239 -35.23 14.02 -13.46
N GLY A 240 -35.01 14.84 -14.50
CA GLY A 240 -35.87 15.97 -14.84
C GLY A 240 -36.74 15.69 -16.07
N ASP A 241 -38.03 15.40 -15.85
CA ASP A 241 -39.09 15.62 -16.85
C ASP A 241 -39.05 17.10 -17.27
N ASP A 242 -39.19 17.35 -18.58
CA ASP A 242 -39.34 18.67 -19.23
C ASP A 242 -38.10 19.58 -19.43
N THR A 243 -37.01 19.08 -20.04
CA THR A 243 -36.11 19.94 -20.86
C THR A 243 -35.63 19.22 -22.15
N PRO A 244 -35.49 19.92 -23.30
CA PRO A 244 -35.24 19.28 -24.58
C PRO A 244 -33.77 18.87 -24.78
N SER A 245 -33.56 17.58 -25.06
CA SER A 245 -32.53 17.01 -25.98
C SER A 245 -31.14 17.66 -26.04
N THR A 246 -30.34 17.50 -24.99
CA THR A 246 -28.84 17.39 -25.04
C THR A 246 -28.33 16.16 -24.28
N SER A 247 -29.24 15.30 -23.81
CA SER A 247 -29.05 14.24 -22.82
C SER A 247 -28.24 13.01 -23.27
N SER A 248 -27.91 12.87 -24.56
CA SER A 248 -27.13 11.74 -25.07
C SER A 248 -25.62 11.88 -24.82
N GLY A 249 -25.09 13.11 -24.80
CA GLY A 249 -23.65 13.36 -24.60
C GLY A 249 -23.20 13.27 -23.14
N ILE A 250 -23.95 13.91 -22.22
CA ILE A 250 -23.60 14.00 -20.80
C ILE A 250 -23.70 12.63 -20.10
N GLY A 251 -24.72 11.81 -20.42
CA GLY A 251 -24.83 10.46 -19.87
C GLY A 251 -23.68 9.53 -20.28
N SER A 252 -23.18 9.67 -21.52
CA SER A 252 -21.99 8.95 -21.98
C SER A 252 -20.74 9.42 -21.24
N LEU A 253 -20.59 10.74 -21.06
CA LEU A 253 -19.49 11.38 -20.34
C LEU A 253 -19.40 10.96 -18.86
N VAL A 254 -20.55 10.90 -18.18
CA VAL A 254 -20.65 10.43 -16.80
C VAL A 254 -20.18 8.98 -16.70
N ASN A 255 -20.61 8.12 -17.63
CA ASN A 255 -20.20 6.72 -17.63
C ASN A 255 -18.70 6.53 -17.90
N THR A 256 -18.11 7.33 -18.80
CA THR A 256 -16.66 7.29 -19.04
C THR A 256 -15.86 7.82 -17.85
N ALA A 257 -16.30 8.90 -17.21
CA ALA A 257 -15.70 9.43 -15.99
C ALA A 257 -15.77 8.42 -14.83
N LEU A 258 -16.92 7.79 -14.61
CA LEU A 258 -17.08 6.74 -13.60
C LEU A 258 -16.18 5.52 -13.88
N GLY A 259 -16.03 5.13 -15.15
CA GLY A 259 -15.11 4.07 -15.55
C GLY A 259 -13.65 4.41 -15.21
N LYS A 260 -13.22 5.64 -15.50
CA LYS A 260 -11.85 6.12 -15.20
C LYS A 260 -11.58 6.19 -13.70
N VAL A 261 -12.52 6.71 -12.91
CA VAL A 261 -12.41 6.75 -11.43
C VAL A 261 -12.31 5.35 -10.84
N LYS A 262 -13.11 4.39 -11.32
CA LYS A 262 -13.04 2.99 -10.87
C LYS A 262 -11.69 2.36 -11.19
N ASN A 263 -11.19 2.56 -12.41
CA ASN A 263 -9.89 2.02 -12.82
C ASN A 263 -8.75 2.57 -11.94
N GLU A 264 -8.79 3.85 -11.57
CA GLU A 264 -7.77 4.45 -10.69
C GLU A 264 -7.93 3.99 -9.23
N MET A 265 -9.16 3.75 -8.76
CA MET A 265 -9.38 3.13 -7.45
C MET A 265 -8.81 1.70 -7.40
N GLU A 266 -8.99 0.93 -8.48
CA GLU A 266 -8.42 -0.41 -8.60
C GLU A 266 -6.88 -0.37 -8.67
N SER A 267 -6.31 0.64 -9.35
CA SER A 267 -4.85 0.81 -9.43
C SER A 267 -4.23 1.12 -8.06
N LEU A 268 -4.85 1.99 -7.27
CA LEU A 268 -4.42 2.29 -5.90
C LEU A 268 -4.55 1.08 -4.98
N LYS A 269 -5.66 0.34 -5.03
CA LYS A 269 -5.85 -0.89 -4.26
C LYS A 269 -4.82 -1.97 -4.63
N ALA A 270 -4.45 -2.06 -5.90
CA ALA A 270 -3.39 -2.96 -6.35
C ALA A 270 -2.01 -2.53 -5.81
N TYR A 271 -1.77 -1.22 -5.70
CA TYR A 271 -0.54 -0.69 -5.09
C TYR A 271 -0.47 -0.95 -3.58
N GLU A 272 -1.58 -0.80 -2.86
CA GLU A 272 -1.65 -1.13 -1.42
C GLU A 272 -1.36 -2.62 -1.17
N ARG A 273 -2.01 -3.52 -1.93
CA ARG A 273 -1.72 -4.96 -1.89
C ARG A 273 -0.25 -5.26 -2.18
N PHE A 274 0.38 -4.50 -3.07
CA PHE A 274 1.80 -4.66 -3.37
C PHE A 274 2.70 -4.22 -2.21
N ASN A 275 2.38 -3.11 -1.53
CA ASN A 275 3.12 -2.70 -0.34
C ASN A 275 2.96 -3.70 0.82
N GLU A 276 1.78 -4.30 0.96
CA GLU A 276 1.55 -5.43 1.88
C GLU A 276 2.41 -6.66 1.51
N ASP A 277 2.73 -6.87 0.23
CA ASP A 277 3.57 -7.98 -0.24
C ASP A 277 5.09 -7.70 -0.18
N ILE A 278 5.51 -6.43 -0.20
CA ILE A 278 6.95 -6.03 -0.14
C ILE A 278 7.56 -6.28 1.24
N THR A 279 6.75 -6.45 2.29
CA THR A 279 7.21 -6.80 3.63
C THR A 279 7.68 -8.27 3.71
N SER A 280 8.50 -8.70 2.75
CA SER A 280 9.01 -10.07 2.60
C SER A 280 9.75 -10.63 3.84
N ASN A 281 10.03 -9.80 4.85
CA ASN A 281 10.69 -10.14 6.12
C ASN A 281 9.83 -9.85 7.36
N GLU A 282 8.50 -9.79 7.22
CA GLU A 282 7.53 -9.66 8.32
C GLU A 282 7.58 -10.79 9.36
N GLN A 283 8.48 -11.77 9.25
CA GLN A 283 8.59 -12.85 10.23
C GLN A 283 10.03 -13.10 10.67
N ASP A 284 11.00 -12.32 10.19
CA ASP A 284 12.37 -12.36 10.73
C ASP A 284 12.35 -11.99 12.22
N TYR A 285 11.47 -11.07 12.62
CA TYR A 285 11.27 -10.71 14.03
C TYR A 285 10.65 -11.84 14.88
N LEU A 286 10.08 -12.87 14.25
CA LEU A 286 9.50 -14.04 14.94
C LEU A 286 10.52 -15.16 15.13
N ASP A 287 11.64 -15.13 14.41
CA ASP A 287 12.75 -16.07 14.58
C ASP A 287 13.66 -15.65 15.75
N LEU A 288 13.08 -15.64 16.94
CA LEU A 288 13.77 -15.30 18.17
C LEU A 288 14.48 -16.55 18.72
N PRO A 289 15.79 -16.48 19.04
CA PRO A 289 16.55 -17.59 19.62
C PRO A 289 16.21 -17.85 21.09
N LEU A 290 15.50 -16.94 21.76
CA LEU A 290 15.03 -17.04 23.16
C LEU A 290 16.11 -17.21 24.25
N LEU A 291 17.40 -17.05 23.89
CA LEU A 291 18.54 -17.24 24.80
C LEU A 291 18.56 -16.23 25.95
N GLN A 292 18.23 -14.97 25.68
CA GLN A 292 18.22 -13.92 26.71
C GLN A 292 17.09 -14.13 27.71
N GLU A 293 15.93 -14.57 27.22
CA GLU A 293 14.75 -14.87 28.00
C GLU A 293 15.00 -16.04 28.96
N GLU A 294 15.74 -17.07 28.52
CA GLU A 294 16.12 -18.20 29.36
C GLU A 294 17.03 -17.75 30.52
N GLN A 295 18.01 -16.89 30.24
CA GLN A 295 18.89 -16.31 31.26
C GLN A 295 18.12 -15.48 32.28
N ILE A 296 17.29 -14.55 31.81
CA ILE A 296 16.49 -13.66 32.67
C ILE A 296 15.52 -14.49 33.52
N LEU A 297 14.85 -15.49 32.93
CA LEU A 297 13.94 -16.35 33.65
C LEU A 297 14.65 -17.11 34.77
N ALA A 298 15.86 -17.64 34.51
CA ALA A 298 16.65 -18.34 35.51
C ALA A 298 17.11 -17.42 36.65
N GLU A 299 17.51 -16.19 36.35
CA GLU A 299 17.92 -15.20 37.35
C GLU A 299 16.75 -14.81 38.27
N TYR A 300 15.60 -14.47 37.70
CA TYR A 300 14.44 -14.05 38.50
C TYR A 300 13.82 -15.18 39.31
N LYS A 301 13.89 -16.42 38.82
CA LYS A 301 13.50 -17.59 39.63
C LYS A 301 14.40 -17.75 40.85
N ARG A 302 15.72 -17.62 40.69
CA ARG A 302 16.67 -17.66 41.81
C ARG A 302 16.41 -16.55 42.83
N PHE A 303 16.04 -15.34 42.39
CA PHE A 303 15.71 -14.24 43.29
C PHE A 303 14.40 -14.43 44.06
N LEU A 304 13.47 -15.24 43.56
CA LEU A 304 12.22 -15.58 44.26
C LEU A 304 12.38 -16.75 45.24
N GLU A 305 13.41 -17.57 45.05
CA GLU A 305 13.77 -18.68 45.95
C GLU A 305 14.59 -18.24 47.17
N GLN A 306 15.06 -16.97 47.21
CA GLN A 306 15.79 -16.34 48.31
C GLN A 306 14.87 -15.52 49.22
#